data_AF-A0A960SJF6-F1
#
_entry.id   AF-A0A960SJF6-F1
#
_cell.length_a   1.000
_cell.length_b   1.000
_cell.length_c   1.000
_cell.angle_alpha   90.00
_cell.angle_beta   90.00
_cell.angle_gamma   90.00
#
_symmetry.space_group_name_H-M   'P 1'
#
loop_
_entity.id
_entity.type
_entity.pdbx_description
1 polymer ?
#
loop_
_entity_poly.entity_id
_entity_poly.type
_entity_poly.pdbx_seq_one_letter_code
_entity_poly.pdbx_strand_id
1 'polypeptide(L)' 'VGREFRFMKAQAVEPLCLTCHGEKLAPDVTEALAKNYPGDAATGYQLGDIRGAFSLKKKL' A
#
# COMPACT_ATOMS: atom_id res chain seq x y z
N VAL A 1 4.68 -29.25 13.97
CA VAL A 1 4.30 -27.97 13.34
C VAL A 1 3.51 -28.31 12.08
N GLY A 2 2.23 -27.92 12.00
CA GLY A 2 1.31 -28.38 10.94
C GLY A 2 1.80 -28.02 9.54
N ARG A 3 1.46 -28.84 8.54
CA ARG A 3 1.76 -28.53 7.13
C ARG A 3 0.88 -27.34 6.72
N GLU A 4 1.47 -26.15 6.54
CA GLU A 4 0.79 -24.96 6.04
C GLU A 4 1.38 -24.56 4.69
N PHE A 5 0.53 -24.26 3.72
CA PHE A 5 0.92 -23.58 2.50
C PHE A 5 0.90 -22.07 2.73
N ARG A 6 1.99 -21.38 2.32
CA ARG A 6 2.12 -19.92 2.42
C ARG A 6 2.48 -19.35 1.06
N PHE A 7 1.83 -18.26 0.70
CA PHE A 7 2.08 -17.52 -0.53
C PHE A 7 2.25 -16.03 -0.19
N MET A 8 3.19 -15.38 -0.85
CA MET A 8 3.36 -13.93 -0.76
C MET A 8 3.61 -13.36 -2.15
N LYS A 9 2.95 -12.24 -2.47
CA LYS A 9 3.13 -11.51 -3.73
C LYS A 9 3.26 -10.02 -3.44
N ALA A 10 4.33 -9.42 -3.94
CA ALA A 10 4.55 -7.98 -3.83
C ALA A 10 3.44 -7.20 -4.54
N GLN A 11 3.02 -6.11 -3.93
CA GLN A 11 2.14 -5.10 -4.51
C GLN A 11 3.00 -3.92 -4.94
N ALA A 12 3.27 -3.83 -6.23
CA ALA A 12 3.96 -2.69 -6.81
C ALA A 12 3.00 -1.50 -6.96
N VAL A 13 3.54 -0.30 -6.90
CA VAL A 13 2.83 0.96 -7.17
C VAL A 13 2.63 1.11 -8.66
N GLU A 14 1.38 1.36 -9.07
CA GLU A 14 0.98 1.65 -10.44
C GLU A 14 0.61 3.14 -10.59
N PRO A 15 0.45 3.68 -11.82
CA PRO A 15 0.22 5.12 -12.02
C PRO A 15 -1.00 5.65 -11.27
N LEU A 16 -2.08 4.87 -11.18
CA LEU A 16 -3.28 5.27 -10.44
C LEU A 16 -3.03 5.38 -8.94
N CYS A 17 -2.13 4.58 -8.37
CA CYS A 17 -1.82 4.61 -6.94
C CYS A 17 -1.22 5.97 -6.52
N LEU A 18 -0.49 6.62 -7.43
CA LEU A 18 0.22 7.87 -7.16
C LEU A 18 -0.71 9.07 -6.94
N THR A 19 -2.00 8.97 -7.30
CA THR A 19 -2.97 10.05 -7.05
C THR A 19 -3.19 10.30 -5.56
N CYS A 20 -3.01 9.27 -4.71
CA CYS A 20 -3.17 9.34 -3.26
C CYS A 20 -1.91 8.94 -2.48
N HIS A 21 -1.02 8.16 -3.07
CA HIS A 21 0.17 7.63 -2.41
C HIS A 21 1.50 8.20 -2.94
N GLY A 22 1.45 9.11 -3.93
CA GLY A 22 2.65 9.71 -4.51
C GLY A 22 3.30 10.79 -3.63
N GLU A 23 4.41 11.35 -4.13
CA GLU A 23 5.12 12.48 -3.49
C GLU A 23 4.34 13.80 -3.57
N LYS A 24 3.50 13.96 -4.60
CA LYS A 24 2.74 15.18 -4.86
C LYS A 24 1.27 14.85 -4.90
N LEU A 25 0.54 15.28 -3.87
CA LEU A 25 -0.89 15.05 -3.75
C LEU A 25 -1.66 16.35 -3.93
N ALA A 26 -2.89 16.24 -4.41
CA ALA A 26 -3.79 17.38 -4.48
C ALA A 26 -4.12 17.88 -3.04
N PRO A 27 -4.38 19.18 -2.85
CA PRO A 27 -4.64 19.74 -1.52
C PRO A 27 -5.83 19.10 -0.80
N ASP A 28 -6.91 18.80 -1.54
CA ASP A 28 -8.11 18.14 -1.03
C ASP A 28 -7.83 16.70 -0.55
N VAL A 29 -6.99 15.95 -1.29
CA VAL A 29 -6.53 14.62 -0.87
C VAL A 29 -5.68 14.72 0.39
N THR A 30 -4.78 15.69 0.47
CA THR A 30 -3.90 15.90 1.64
C THR A 30 -4.72 16.24 2.88
N GLU A 31 -5.71 17.13 2.75
CA GLU A 31 -6.62 17.49 3.83
C GLU A 31 -7.46 16.29 4.30
N ALA A 32 -8.01 15.52 3.36
CA ALA A 32 -8.77 14.31 3.66
C ALA A 32 -7.91 13.25 4.37
N LEU A 33 -6.67 13.05 3.94
CA LEU A 33 -5.73 12.13 4.59
C LEU A 33 -5.38 12.61 6.00
N ALA A 34 -5.03 13.89 6.19
CA ALA A 34 -4.69 14.43 7.50
C ALA A 34 -5.86 14.31 8.50
N LYS A 35 -7.11 14.52 8.03
CA LYS A 35 -8.32 14.42 8.85
C LYS A 35 -8.66 12.97 9.23
N ASN A 36 -8.63 12.05 8.25
CA ASN A 36 -9.15 10.70 8.45
C ASN A 36 -8.07 9.68 8.85
N TYR A 37 -6.81 9.96 8.51
CA TYR A 37 -5.65 9.09 8.74
C TYR A 37 -4.46 9.91 9.26
N PRO A 38 -4.54 10.49 10.47
CA PRO A 38 -3.51 11.38 11.03
C PRO A 38 -2.14 10.70 11.25
N GLY A 39 -2.08 9.37 11.23
CA GLY A 39 -0.84 8.59 11.29
C GLY A 39 -0.49 7.89 9.98
N ASP A 40 -1.00 8.38 8.85
CA ASP A 40 -0.74 7.77 7.55
C ASP A 40 0.75 7.81 7.19
N ALA A 41 1.29 6.65 6.83
CA ALA A 41 2.65 6.48 6.32
C ALA A 41 2.63 6.02 4.85
N ALA A 42 1.47 6.09 4.19
CA ALA A 42 1.23 5.54 2.87
C ALA A 42 1.56 6.50 1.71
N THR A 43 2.33 7.55 1.90
CA THR A 43 2.58 8.58 0.88
C THR A 43 4.05 8.65 0.51
N GLY A 44 4.40 9.42 -0.53
CA GLY A 44 5.79 9.58 -0.97
C GLY A 44 6.31 8.45 -1.86
N TYR A 45 5.44 7.61 -2.40
CA TYR A 45 5.83 6.52 -3.30
C TYR A 45 6.13 6.99 -4.73
N GLN A 46 6.95 6.21 -5.42
CA GLN A 46 7.24 6.34 -6.84
C GLN A 46 6.70 5.13 -7.64
N LEU A 47 6.57 5.30 -8.96
CA LEU A 47 6.10 4.24 -9.85
C LEU A 47 7.02 3.02 -9.76
N GLY A 48 6.43 1.85 -9.52
CA GLY A 48 7.17 0.58 -9.40
C GLY A 48 7.70 0.27 -8.00
N ASP A 49 7.63 1.20 -7.04
CA ASP A 49 7.98 0.92 -5.66
C ASP A 49 7.14 -0.22 -5.08
N ILE A 50 7.70 -0.95 -4.12
CA ILE A 50 6.94 -1.97 -3.37
C ILE A 50 6.15 -1.26 -2.28
N ARG A 51 4.84 -1.10 -2.49
CA ARG A 51 3.91 -0.50 -1.52
C ARG A 51 3.61 -1.45 -0.36
N GLY A 52 3.56 -2.74 -0.65
CA GLY A 52 3.18 -3.78 0.29
C GLY A 52 3.19 -5.16 -0.35
N ALA A 53 2.42 -6.10 0.20
CA ALA A 53 2.29 -7.44 -0.34
C ALA A 53 0.98 -8.11 0.10
N PHE A 54 0.47 -8.99 -0.77
CA PHE A 54 -0.58 -9.94 -0.42
C PHE A 54 0.05 -11.18 0.20
N SER A 55 -0.42 -11.59 1.38
CA SER A 55 0.02 -12.79 2.08
C SER A 55 -1.16 -13.72 2.31
N LEU A 56 -1.03 -14.98 1.87
CA LEU A 56 -2.04 -16.02 2.06
C LEU A 56 -1.44 -17.19 2.84
N LYS A 57 -2.26 -17.77 3.73
CA LYS A 57 -1.96 -18.99 4.47
C LYS A 57 -3.11 -19.99 4.33
N LYS A 58 -2.80 -21.26 4.08
CA LYS A 58 -3.78 -22.34 3.99
C LYS A 58 -3.26 -23.55 4.78
N LYS A 59 -4.11 -24.09 5.66
CA LYS A 59 -3.85 -25.36 6.32
C LYS A 59 -3.92 -26.49 5.28
N LEU A 60 -2.95 -27.40 5.28
CA LEU A 60 -2.93 -28.60 4.44
C LEU A 60 -3.61 -29.77 5.14
#